data_AF-N2A5Q4-F1
#
_entry.id   AF-N2A5Q4-F1
#
_cell.length_a   1.000
_cell.length_b   1.000
_cell.length_c   1.000
_cell.angle_alpha   90.00
_cell.angle_beta   90.00
_cell.angle_gamma   90.00
#
_symmetry.space_group_name_H-M   'P 1'
#
loop_
_entity.id
_entity.type
_entity.pdbx_description
1 polymer ?
#
loop_
_entity_poly.entity_id
_entity_poly.type
_entity_poly.pdbx_seq_one_letter_code
_entity_poly.pdbx_strand_id
1 'polypeptide(L)'
;MCESIRSKYGNENLDKIFLYFMRTILHMQNHGIEKLPLYNDFEEPLKSYIQVAMDLILDGQPPETASLILDAEYGAILSSGQVRTETALNLLLIKELSYHIHYDEDCCGYLLSTVNLWGNEVFAYASKTFYPNLPEEIKKKYHIYELIKYMPPDAFRLDDY
;
A
#
# COMPACT_ATOMS: atom_id res chain seq x y z
N MET A 1 21.33 19.42 9.27
CA MET A 1 19.97 18.86 9.09
C MET A 1 20.14 17.53 8.39
N CYS A 2 19.66 16.44 8.98
CA CYS A 2 19.58 15.16 8.27
C CYS A 2 18.40 15.28 7.30
N GLU A 3 18.63 15.18 6.00
CA GLU A 3 17.55 15.06 5.01
C GLU A 3 16.71 13.82 5.33
N SER A 4 15.39 13.92 5.26
CA SER A 4 14.53 12.78 5.52
C SER A 4 14.66 11.77 4.36
N ILE A 5 14.46 10.48 4.62
CA ILE A 5 14.48 9.46 3.56
C ILE A 5 13.48 9.82 2.45
N ARG A 6 12.32 10.36 2.84
CA ARG A 6 11.33 10.87 1.89
C ARG A 6 11.81 12.07 1.08
N SER A 7 12.62 12.99 1.60
CA SER A 7 13.12 14.09 0.76
C SER A 7 14.05 13.59 -0.35
N LYS A 8 14.66 12.41 -0.17
CA LYS A 8 15.56 11.80 -1.16
C LYS A 8 14.84 10.86 -2.15
N TYR A 9 13.82 10.14 -1.69
CA TYR A 9 13.18 9.06 -2.47
C TYR A 9 11.67 9.26 -2.69
N GLY A 10 11.09 10.28 -2.07
CA GLY A 10 9.69 10.63 -2.20
C GLY A 10 9.32 11.00 -3.64
N ASN A 11 8.18 10.51 -4.10
CA ASN A 11 7.59 10.89 -5.38
C ASN A 11 6.06 10.76 -5.29
N GLU A 12 5.34 11.44 -6.19
CA GLU A 12 3.87 11.51 -6.15
C GLU A 12 3.19 10.13 -6.23
N ASN A 13 3.80 9.17 -6.95
CA ASN A 13 3.24 7.83 -7.09
C ASN A 13 3.34 7.03 -5.79
N LEU A 14 4.31 7.29 -4.91
CA LEU A 14 4.38 6.60 -3.62
C LEU A 14 3.12 6.85 -2.79
N ASP A 15 2.66 8.09 -2.75
CA ASP A 15 1.46 8.43 -1.99
C ASP A 15 0.25 7.71 -2.56
N LYS A 16 0.08 7.74 -3.89
CA LYS A 16 -0.97 6.98 -4.56
C LYS A 16 -0.91 5.47 -4.28
N ILE A 17 0.29 4.88 -4.26
CA ILE A 17 0.49 3.44 -3.99
C ILE A 17 0.07 3.12 -2.55
N PHE A 18 0.55 3.89 -1.57
CA PHE A 18 0.16 3.69 -0.18
C PHE A 18 -1.35 3.82 0.01
N LEU A 19 -1.97 4.85 -0.59
CA LEU A 19 -3.41 5.05 -0.54
C LEU A 19 -4.17 3.88 -1.18
N TYR A 20 -3.73 3.39 -2.34
CA TYR A 20 -4.32 2.23 -3.00
C TYR A 20 -4.31 1.02 -2.08
N PHE A 21 -3.17 0.68 -1.50
CA PHE A 21 -3.05 -0.50 -0.63
C PHE A 21 -3.72 -0.33 0.73
N MET A 22 -3.75 0.88 1.32
CA MET A 22 -4.57 1.15 2.52
C MET A 22 -6.05 0.85 2.24
N ARG A 23 -6.56 1.31 1.10
CA ARG A 23 -7.94 1.04 0.67
C ARG A 23 -8.16 -0.45 0.42
N THR A 24 -7.22 -1.13 -0.23
CA THR A 24 -7.26 -2.58 -0.45
C THR A 24 -7.40 -3.33 0.88
N ILE A 25 -6.58 -3.00 1.88
CA ILE A 25 -6.66 -3.60 3.23
C ILE A 25 -8.05 -3.39 3.83
N LEU A 26 -8.57 -2.16 3.81
CA LEU A 26 -9.91 -1.87 4.37
C LEU A 26 -11.02 -2.64 3.63
N HIS A 27 -10.93 -2.74 2.31
CA HIS A 27 -11.88 -3.52 1.51
C HIS A 27 -11.80 -5.02 1.83
N MET A 28 -10.59 -5.59 1.94
CA MET A 28 -10.40 -6.99 2.34
C MET A 28 -10.99 -7.27 3.73
N GLN A 29 -10.77 -6.37 4.68
CA GLN A 29 -11.25 -6.53 6.06
C GLN A 29 -12.77 -6.39 6.17
N ASN A 30 -13.39 -5.47 5.41
CA ASN A 30 -14.82 -5.17 5.53
C ASN A 30 -15.70 -5.97 4.57
N HIS A 31 -15.18 -6.37 3.41
CA HIS A 31 -15.96 -6.94 2.30
C HIS A 31 -15.30 -8.18 1.68
N GLY A 32 -14.18 -8.67 2.21
CA GLY A 32 -13.39 -9.70 1.55
C GLY A 32 -12.87 -9.23 0.19
N ILE A 33 -12.72 -10.17 -0.74
CA ILE A 33 -12.15 -9.91 -2.06
C ILE A 33 -13.16 -9.44 -3.12
N GLU A 34 -14.46 -9.42 -2.79
CA GLU A 34 -15.54 -9.19 -3.79
C GLU A 34 -15.50 -7.80 -4.43
N LYS A 35 -14.95 -6.80 -3.73
CA LYS A 35 -14.86 -5.41 -4.19
C LYS A 35 -13.48 -5.06 -4.78
N LEU A 36 -12.67 -6.07 -5.06
CA LEU A 36 -11.34 -5.93 -5.64
C LEU A 36 -11.32 -6.43 -7.10
N PRO A 37 -10.38 -5.96 -7.93
CA PRO A 37 -9.40 -4.91 -7.64
C PRO A 37 -10.05 -3.52 -7.58
N LEU A 38 -9.46 -2.61 -6.81
CA LEU A 38 -9.90 -1.21 -6.79
C LEU A 38 -9.55 -0.52 -8.09
N TYR A 39 -10.28 0.55 -8.42
CA TYR A 39 -9.98 1.41 -9.56
C TYR A 39 -8.51 1.86 -9.54
N ASN A 40 -7.83 1.65 -10.67
CA ASN A 40 -6.40 1.86 -10.86
C ASN A 40 -6.20 2.86 -12.02
N ASP A 41 -5.74 4.07 -11.69
CA ASP A 41 -5.48 5.18 -12.63
C ASP A 41 -3.99 5.47 -12.82
N PHE A 42 -3.12 4.55 -12.40
CA PHE A 42 -1.69 4.69 -12.61
C PHE A 42 -1.34 4.68 -14.10
N GLU A 43 -0.18 5.26 -14.42
CA GLU A 43 0.42 5.15 -15.75
C GLU A 43 1.29 3.90 -15.86
N GLU A 44 1.60 3.48 -17.09
CA GLU A 44 2.55 2.40 -17.32
C GLU A 44 3.96 2.81 -16.85
N PRO A 45 4.75 1.88 -16.26
CA PRO A 45 4.46 0.45 -16.11
C PRO A 45 3.73 0.09 -14.80
N LEU A 46 3.47 1.05 -13.91
CA LEU A 46 2.89 0.79 -12.59
C LEU A 46 1.48 0.21 -12.69
N LYS A 47 0.70 0.69 -13.67
CA LYS A 47 -0.66 0.23 -13.92
C LYS A 47 -0.73 -1.28 -14.12
N SER A 48 -0.01 -1.80 -15.11
CA SER A 48 0.02 -3.23 -15.43
C SER A 48 0.60 -4.04 -14.27
N TYR A 49 1.63 -3.52 -13.61
CA TYR A 49 2.26 -4.23 -12.48
C TYR A 49 1.34 -4.37 -11.27
N ILE A 50 0.56 -3.33 -10.92
CA ILE A 50 -0.49 -3.41 -9.89
C ILE A 50 -1.57 -4.43 -10.29
N GLN A 51 -1.97 -4.45 -11.57
CA GLN A 51 -2.95 -5.41 -12.06
C GLN A 51 -2.48 -6.85 -11.82
N VAL A 52 -1.24 -7.17 -12.20
CA VAL A 52 -0.65 -8.50 -11.94
C VAL A 52 -0.63 -8.81 -10.44
N ALA A 53 -0.16 -7.86 -9.62
CA ALA A 53 -0.14 -8.04 -8.17
C ALA A 53 -1.52 -8.35 -7.58
N MET A 54 -2.57 -7.63 -8.04
CA MET A 54 -3.93 -7.87 -7.58
C MET A 54 -4.50 -9.19 -8.11
N ASP A 55 -4.26 -9.56 -9.37
CA ASP A 55 -4.72 -10.82 -9.93
C ASP A 55 -4.15 -12.01 -9.14
N LEU A 56 -2.87 -11.95 -8.74
CA LEU A 56 -2.24 -12.98 -7.92
C LEU A 56 -2.90 -13.13 -6.53
N ILE A 57 -3.30 -12.00 -5.91
CA ILE A 57 -4.03 -12.00 -4.63
C ILE A 57 -5.42 -12.62 -4.81
N LEU A 58 -6.13 -12.25 -5.87
CA LEU A 58 -7.52 -12.68 -6.12
C LEU A 58 -7.61 -14.14 -6.53
N ASP A 59 -6.62 -14.61 -7.29
CA ASP A 59 -6.50 -16.02 -7.66
C ASP A 59 -6.02 -16.89 -6.49
N GLY A 60 -5.60 -16.28 -5.37
CA GLY A 60 -5.10 -16.99 -4.19
C GLY A 60 -3.85 -17.81 -4.48
N GLN A 61 -2.94 -17.27 -5.30
CA GLN A 61 -1.71 -17.97 -5.68
C GLN A 61 -0.82 -18.21 -4.45
N PRO A 62 -0.06 -19.32 -4.40
CA PRO A 62 0.94 -19.52 -3.36
C PRO A 62 2.02 -18.43 -3.38
N PRO A 63 2.61 -18.09 -2.22
CA PRO A 63 3.61 -17.03 -2.10
C PRO A 63 4.81 -17.23 -3.03
N GLU A 64 5.30 -18.46 -3.17
CA GLU A 64 6.43 -18.77 -4.04
C GLU A 64 6.11 -18.52 -5.52
N THR A 65 4.87 -18.81 -5.92
CA THR A 65 4.37 -18.58 -7.28
C THR A 65 4.20 -17.09 -7.55
N ALA A 66 3.56 -16.36 -6.64
CA ALA A 66 3.37 -14.92 -6.77
C ALA A 66 4.70 -14.17 -6.81
N SER A 67 5.64 -14.53 -5.94
CA SER A 67 6.98 -13.93 -5.91
C SER A 67 7.73 -14.16 -7.23
N LEU A 68 7.71 -15.38 -7.76
CA LEU A 68 8.37 -15.71 -9.02
C LEU A 68 7.82 -14.90 -10.20
N ILE A 69 6.49 -14.74 -10.27
CA ILE A 69 5.84 -13.98 -11.34
C ILE A 69 6.15 -12.48 -11.21
N LEU A 70 6.01 -11.91 -10.01
CA LEU A 70 6.30 -10.49 -9.78
C LEU A 70 7.78 -10.16 -10.06
N ASP A 71 8.71 -11.03 -9.68
CA ASP A 71 10.13 -10.85 -9.97
C ASP A 71 10.44 -10.93 -11.47
N ALA A 72 9.77 -11.82 -12.20
CA ALA A 72 9.90 -11.90 -13.65
C ALA A 72 9.37 -10.65 -14.35
N GLU A 73 8.17 -10.18 -13.98
CA GLU A 73 7.57 -8.94 -14.49
C GLU A 73 8.44 -7.72 -14.19
N TYR A 74 8.94 -7.62 -12.96
CA TYR A 74 9.86 -6.56 -12.56
C TYR A 74 11.14 -6.58 -13.40
N GLY A 75 11.76 -7.75 -13.57
CA GLY A 75 12.96 -7.92 -14.39
C GLY A 75 12.74 -7.57 -15.86
N ALA A 76 11.57 -7.92 -16.41
CA ALA A 76 11.20 -7.58 -17.78
C ALA A 76 11.07 -6.07 -17.98
N ILE A 77 10.39 -5.37 -17.06
CA ILE A 77 10.24 -3.91 -17.08
C ILE A 77 11.59 -3.21 -16.99
N LEU A 78 12.48 -3.66 -16.09
CA LEU A 78 13.82 -3.09 -15.97
C LEU A 78 14.67 -3.31 -17.23
N SER A 79 14.46 -4.42 -17.94
CA SER A 79 15.22 -4.77 -19.12
C SER A 79 14.74 -4.05 -20.39
N SER A 80 13.51 -3.52 -20.40
CA SER A 80 12.92 -2.91 -21.60
C SER A 80 13.37 -1.46 -21.88
N GLY A 81 14.13 -0.82 -20.99
CA GLY A 81 14.62 0.53 -21.21
C GLY A 81 15.24 1.18 -19.97
N GLN A 82 15.50 2.49 -20.04
CA GLN A 82 15.97 3.26 -18.89
C GLN A 82 14.82 3.52 -17.91
N VAL A 83 14.64 2.60 -16.95
CA VAL A 83 13.72 2.80 -15.83
C VAL A 83 14.38 3.71 -14.80
N ARG A 84 13.71 4.81 -14.43
CA ARG A 84 14.18 5.71 -13.37
C ARG A 84 14.11 5.01 -12.02
N THR A 85 15.02 5.36 -11.11
CA THR A 85 15.04 4.84 -9.73
C THR A 85 13.70 5.00 -9.02
N GLU A 86 12.99 6.10 -9.25
CA GLU A 86 11.65 6.35 -8.70
C GLU A 86 10.65 5.27 -9.14
N THR A 87 10.61 4.96 -10.44
CA THR A 87 9.75 3.91 -11.00
C THR A 87 10.13 2.54 -10.46
N ALA A 88 11.43 2.23 -10.39
CA ALA A 88 11.90 0.96 -9.82
C ALA A 88 11.50 0.80 -8.34
N LEU A 89 11.64 1.87 -7.54
CA LEU A 89 11.20 1.89 -6.15
C LEU A 89 9.69 1.68 -6.02
N ASN A 90 8.90 2.33 -6.88
CA ASN A 90 7.45 2.18 -6.89
C ASN A 90 7.02 0.73 -7.21
N LEU A 91 7.66 0.10 -8.19
CA LEU A 91 7.41 -1.31 -8.53
C LEU A 91 7.79 -2.24 -7.37
N LEU A 92 8.94 -2.03 -6.74
CA LEU A 92 9.34 -2.79 -5.55
C LEU A 92 8.35 -2.60 -4.40
N LEU A 93 7.89 -1.37 -4.16
CA LEU A 93 6.90 -1.10 -3.12
C LEU A 93 5.57 -1.82 -3.41
N ILE A 94 5.10 -1.81 -4.66
CA ILE A 94 3.89 -2.55 -5.06
C ILE A 94 4.07 -4.06 -4.79
N LYS A 95 5.22 -4.63 -5.17
CA LYS A 95 5.55 -6.03 -4.91
C LYS A 95 5.47 -6.33 -3.41
N GLU A 96 6.24 -5.62 -2.60
CA GLU A 96 6.34 -5.87 -1.16
C GLU A 96 4.99 -5.67 -0.46
N LEU A 97 4.25 -4.59 -0.78
CA LEU A 97 2.92 -4.36 -0.23
C LEU A 97 1.95 -5.49 -0.60
N SER A 98 1.87 -5.87 -1.87
CA SER A 98 0.98 -6.95 -2.32
C SER A 98 1.29 -8.27 -1.61
N TYR A 99 2.58 -8.57 -1.44
CA TYR A 99 3.04 -9.80 -0.83
C TYR A 99 2.71 -9.85 0.66
N HIS A 100 3.11 -8.82 1.41
CA HIS A 100 2.87 -8.76 2.84
C HIS A 100 1.38 -8.65 3.19
N ILE A 101 0.59 -7.92 2.40
CA ILE A 101 -0.86 -7.82 2.61
C ILE A 101 -1.54 -9.17 2.42
N HIS A 102 -1.09 -9.96 1.45
CA HIS A 102 -1.74 -11.23 1.14
C HIS A 102 -1.33 -12.37 2.09
N TYR A 103 -0.05 -12.46 2.44
CA TYR A 103 0.51 -13.65 3.08
C TYR A 103 0.86 -13.50 4.55
N ASP A 104 1.04 -12.27 5.06
CA ASP A 104 1.32 -12.09 6.49
C ASP A 104 0.04 -12.26 7.31
N GLU A 105 0.17 -12.81 8.52
CA GLU A 105 -0.93 -12.83 9.50
C GLU A 105 -1.39 -11.40 9.85
N ASP A 106 -0.48 -10.44 9.80
CA ASP A 106 -0.75 -9.01 9.99
C ASP A 106 -0.55 -8.24 8.69
N CYS A 107 -1.61 -8.17 7.88
CA CYS A 107 -1.63 -7.45 6.61
C CYS A 107 -1.30 -5.95 6.72
N CYS A 108 -1.39 -5.34 7.91
CA CYS A 108 -1.06 -3.93 8.13
C CYS A 108 0.41 -3.71 8.49
N GLY A 109 1.09 -4.75 8.99
CA GLY A 109 2.36 -4.59 9.69
C GLY A 109 3.47 -4.02 8.82
N TYR A 110 3.65 -4.57 7.61
CA TYR A 110 4.64 -4.04 6.67
C TYR A 110 4.29 -2.60 6.27
N LEU A 111 3.05 -2.33 5.88
CA LEU A 111 2.60 -0.99 5.49
C LEU A 111 2.88 0.03 6.60
N LEU A 112 2.56 -0.26 7.85
CA LEU A 112 2.81 0.64 9.00
C LEU A 112 4.30 0.80 9.32
N SER A 113 5.15 -0.14 8.94
CA SER A 113 6.61 -0.01 9.11
C SER A 113 7.25 0.98 8.12
N THR A 114 6.52 1.35 7.05
CA THR A 114 7.02 2.23 5.97
C THR A 114 6.71 3.72 6.17
N VAL A 115 6.27 4.14 7.37
CA VAL A 115 5.86 5.54 7.68
C VAL A 115 6.89 6.61 7.28
N ASN A 116 8.19 6.28 7.25
CA ASN A 116 9.25 7.20 6.81
C ASN A 116 9.19 7.55 5.30
N LEU A 117 8.44 6.78 4.52
CA LEU A 117 8.18 7.02 3.11
C LEU A 117 6.84 7.72 2.86
N TRP A 118 6.01 7.94 3.89
CA TRP A 118 4.66 8.48 3.72
C TRP A 118 4.63 9.99 3.54
N GLY A 119 3.71 10.45 2.71
CA GLY A 119 3.48 11.86 2.45
C GLY A 119 2.39 12.47 3.26
N ASN A 120 2.24 13.78 3.12
CA ASN A 120 1.19 14.52 3.80
C ASN A 120 -0.20 14.00 3.40
N GLU A 121 -0.40 13.60 2.14
CA GLU A 121 -1.66 13.02 1.67
C GLU A 121 -1.92 11.65 2.32
N VAL A 122 -0.89 10.81 2.39
CA VAL A 122 -0.97 9.50 3.05
C VAL A 122 -1.28 9.67 4.54
N PHE A 123 -0.60 10.58 5.25
CA PHE A 123 -0.88 10.86 6.65
C PHE A 123 -2.28 11.44 6.87
N ALA A 124 -2.74 12.32 5.98
CA ALA A 124 -4.07 12.90 6.05
C ALA A 124 -5.16 11.83 5.85
N TYR A 125 -4.99 10.94 4.88
CA TYR A 125 -5.90 9.82 4.66
C TYR A 125 -5.82 8.81 5.81
N ALA A 126 -4.61 8.50 6.27
CA ALA A 126 -4.39 7.52 7.31
C ALA A 126 -5.08 7.93 8.61
N SER A 127 -4.90 9.19 9.02
CA SER A 127 -5.54 9.73 10.22
C SER A 127 -7.06 9.79 10.12
N LYS A 128 -7.61 10.22 8.97
CA LYS A 128 -9.05 10.45 8.80
C LYS A 128 -9.85 9.20 8.49
N THR A 129 -9.25 8.21 7.83
CA THR A 129 -9.97 7.07 7.25
C THR A 129 -9.33 5.74 7.63
N PHE A 130 -8.04 5.55 7.43
CA PHE A 130 -7.40 4.24 7.63
C PHE A 130 -7.39 3.82 9.10
N TYR A 131 -6.69 4.57 9.95
CA TYR A 131 -6.51 4.29 11.37
C TYR A 131 -7.83 4.10 12.14
N PRO A 132 -8.87 4.93 11.94
CA PRO A 132 -10.15 4.75 12.63
C PRO A 132 -10.89 3.48 12.20
N ASN A 133 -10.71 3.04 10.96
CA ASN A 133 -11.36 1.83 10.41
C ASN A 133 -10.59 0.53 10.71
N LEU A 134 -9.37 0.59 11.24
CA LEU A 134 -8.61 -0.61 11.57
C LEU A 134 -9.29 -1.45 12.68
N PRO A 135 -9.14 -2.78 12.67
CA PRO A 135 -9.61 -3.65 13.75
C PRO A 135 -9.01 -3.28 15.11
N GLU A 136 -9.74 -3.55 16.19
CA GLU A 136 -9.34 -3.21 17.56
C GLU A 136 -8.00 -3.82 17.98
N GLU A 137 -7.73 -5.04 17.55
CA GLU A 137 -6.47 -5.73 17.77
C GLU A 137 -5.27 -5.03 17.12
N ILE A 138 -5.43 -4.59 15.86
CA ILE A 138 -4.41 -3.81 15.15
C ILE A 138 -4.23 -2.43 15.80
N LYS A 139 -5.33 -1.77 16.17
CA LYS A 139 -5.28 -0.46 16.85
C LYS A 139 -4.50 -0.51 18.15
N LYS A 140 -4.68 -1.58 18.95
CA LYS A 140 -3.92 -1.80 20.19
C LYS A 140 -2.46 -2.13 19.90
N LYS A 141 -2.19 -3.06 18.97
CA LYS A 141 -0.85 -3.52 18.62
C LYS A 141 0.07 -2.37 18.17
N TYR A 142 -0.45 -1.47 17.33
CA TYR A 142 0.32 -0.36 16.77
C TYR A 142 0.10 0.99 17.47
N HIS A 143 -0.53 0.99 18.65
CA HIS A 143 -0.81 2.21 19.42
C HIS A 143 -1.53 3.30 18.61
N ILE A 144 -2.42 2.89 17.69
CA ILE A 144 -3.12 3.78 16.76
C ILE A 144 -3.96 4.81 17.51
N TYR A 145 -4.48 4.45 18.68
CA TYR A 145 -5.20 5.37 19.57
C TYR A 145 -4.39 6.63 19.90
N GLU A 146 -3.07 6.52 20.11
CA GLU A 146 -2.22 7.68 20.38
C GLU A 146 -2.03 8.55 19.13
N LEU A 147 -2.12 7.96 17.93
CA LEU A 147 -1.99 8.68 16.66
C LEU A 147 -3.23 9.51 16.32
N ILE A 148 -4.42 9.05 16.73
CA ILE A 148 -5.70 9.71 16.41
C ILE A 148 -6.36 10.39 17.62
N LYS A 149 -5.77 10.32 18.82
CA LYS A 149 -6.35 10.82 20.08
C LYS A 149 -6.86 12.26 20.04
N TYR A 150 -6.17 13.13 19.31
CA TYR A 150 -6.47 14.56 19.24
C TYR A 150 -7.29 14.93 18.01
N MET A 151 -7.68 13.96 17.19
CA MET A 151 -8.54 14.20 16.04
C MET A 151 -9.98 14.48 16.51
N PRO A 152 -10.60 15.57 16.04
CA PRO A 152 -12.02 15.80 16.26
C PRO A 152 -12.86 14.67 15.66
N PRO A 153 -13.92 14.18 16.36
CA PRO A 153 -14.75 13.09 15.84
C PRO A 153 -15.40 13.38 14.48
N ASP A 154 -15.69 14.65 14.19
CA ASP A 154 -16.26 15.14 12.93
C ASP A 154 -15.23 15.27 11.80
N ALA A 155 -13.93 15.14 12.09
CA ALA A 155 -12.88 15.10 11.07
C ALA A 155 -12.68 13.71 10.45
N PHE A 156 -13.25 12.65 11.05
CA PHE A 156 -13.17 11.30 10.50
C PHE A 156 -14.01 11.16 9.22
N ARG A 157 -13.48 10.40 8.27
CA ARG A 157 -14.11 10.09 6.98
C ARG A 157 -14.21 8.59 6.83
N LEU A 158 -15.04 7.98 7.67
CA LEU A 158 -15.08 6.52 7.82
C LEU A 158 -15.51 5.79 6.55
N ASP A 159 -16.29 6.45 5.69
CA ASP A 159 -16.83 5.88 4.45
C ASP A 159 -15.99 6.19 3.20
N ASP A 160 -14.84 6.86 3.36
CA ASP A 160 -13.98 7.33 2.25
C ASP A 160 -12.91 6.29 1.88
N TYR A 161 -13.27 5.00 1.80
CA TYR A 161 -12.38 3.90 1.40
C TYR A 161 -12.83 3.23 0.10
#